data_AF-A0A2G5C3X2-F1
#
_entry.id   AF-A0A2G5C3X2-F1
#
_cell.length_a   1.000
_cell.length_b   1.000
_cell.length_c   1.000
_cell.angle_alpha   90.00
_cell.angle_beta   90.00
_cell.angle_gamma   90.00
#
_symmetry.space_group_name_H-M   'P 1'
#
loop_
_entity.id
_entity.type
_entity.pdbx_description
1 polymer ?
#
loop_
_entity_poly.entity_id
_entity_poly.type
_entity_poly.pdbx_seq_one_letter_code
_entity_poly.pdbx_strand_id
1 'polypeptide(L)'
;MVELEVVKWVSLVLAVVISSMFNGSYAAFNPASNYLIACGSSRNVTFQGRVFVPDSQQSSYVMKSQGNTAIATSNSNSNIPSPIFQSARIFPAITSYKFNIHQQGRHWIRLYFFPLPNSGNDLESAPITVVTDKFVLMNNFTFKNYNGSYLFKEYSVNVTSDTLTISFIPWNNLVSFVNAIEVVSVPDELIPDQALPVSQFAPSHGLSAFAFETVYRLNMGGPLITPQNDTLGRTWENDAKYLHVNSSAVNMSVNPATIKYPQSLVPEIAPNWVYATVDTMGDANVANLNFNITWVLPVDPNYFY
;
A
#
# COMPACT_ATOMS: atom_id res chain seq x y z
N MET A 1 -64.28 12.67 0.34
CA MET A 1 -63.48 11.44 0.46
C MET A 1 -62.68 11.22 -0.84
N VAL A 2 -61.85 12.19 -1.21
CA VAL A 2 -61.00 12.18 -2.43
C VAL A 2 -59.68 12.93 -2.15
N GLU A 3 -59.69 13.95 -1.28
CA GLU A 3 -58.47 14.70 -0.92
C GLU A 3 -57.42 13.91 -0.12
N LEU A 4 -57.81 12.88 0.64
CA LEU A 4 -56.86 12.13 1.49
C LEU A 4 -55.96 11.16 0.71
N GLU A 5 -56.36 10.73 -0.49
CA GLU A 5 -55.52 9.84 -1.31
C GLU A 5 -54.43 10.62 -2.04
N VAL A 6 -54.74 11.81 -2.56
CA VAL A 6 -53.78 12.63 -3.33
C VAL A 6 -52.56 13.02 -2.47
N VAL A 7 -52.76 13.36 -1.19
CA VAL A 7 -51.68 13.72 -0.28
C VAL A 7 -50.74 12.54 -0.02
N LYS A 8 -51.26 11.31 0.10
CA LYS A 8 -50.43 10.11 0.29
C LYS A 8 -49.57 9.80 -0.93
N TRP A 9 -50.11 9.97 -2.13
CA TRP A 9 -49.35 9.76 -3.38
C TRP A 9 -48.26 10.81 -3.57
N VAL A 10 -48.52 12.09 -3.26
CA VAL A 10 -47.50 13.15 -3.31
C VAL A 10 -46.37 12.89 -2.31
N SER A 11 -46.69 12.45 -1.09
CA SER A 11 -45.66 12.07 -0.09
C SER A 11 -44.84 10.84 -0.50
N LEU A 12 -45.47 9.85 -1.16
CA LEU A 12 -44.77 8.64 -1.64
C LEU A 12 -43.84 8.96 -2.81
N VAL A 13 -44.30 9.81 -3.75
CA VAL A 13 -43.50 10.24 -4.91
C VAL A 13 -42.34 11.14 -4.47
N LEU A 14 -42.56 12.04 -3.50
CA LEU A 14 -41.48 12.88 -2.95
C LEU A 14 -40.44 12.03 -2.18
N ALA A 15 -40.86 10.99 -1.45
CA ALA A 15 -39.94 10.06 -0.79
C ALA A 15 -39.12 9.22 -1.78
N VAL A 16 -39.72 8.79 -2.90
CA VAL A 16 -39.01 8.05 -3.96
C VAL A 16 -38.04 8.95 -4.72
N VAL A 17 -38.41 10.21 -4.98
CA VAL A 17 -37.53 11.19 -5.65
C VAL A 17 -36.35 11.58 -4.75
N ILE A 18 -36.55 11.76 -3.44
CA ILE A 18 -35.47 12.04 -2.49
C ILE A 18 -34.57 10.80 -2.28
N SER A 19 -35.13 9.58 -2.34
CA SER A 19 -34.34 8.33 -2.30
C SER A 19 -33.47 8.12 -3.55
N SER A 20 -33.82 8.72 -4.69
CA SER A 20 -33.06 8.60 -5.94
C SER A 20 -31.92 9.62 -6.11
N MET A 21 -31.75 10.57 -5.17
CA MET A 21 -30.75 11.65 -5.28
C MET A 21 -29.57 11.56 -4.30
N PHE A 22 -29.40 10.45 -3.59
CA PHE A 22 -28.25 10.22 -2.72
C PHE A 22 -27.46 8.95 -3.04
N ASN A 23 -27.44 8.54 -4.31
CA ASN A 23 -26.35 7.69 -4.79
C ASN A 23 -25.32 8.59 -5.48
N GLY A 24 -24.59 9.35 -4.66
CA GLY A 24 -23.26 9.78 -5.05
C GLY A 24 -22.44 8.52 -5.24
N SER A 25 -22.43 7.98 -6.46
CA SER A 25 -21.52 6.92 -6.83
C SER A 25 -20.14 7.55 -6.77
N TYR A 26 -19.45 7.38 -5.64
CA TYR A 26 -18.02 7.61 -5.60
C TYR A 26 -17.45 6.66 -6.66
N ALA A 27 -16.99 7.20 -7.78
CA ALA A 27 -16.28 6.40 -8.75
C ALA A 27 -15.11 5.78 -7.99
N ALA A 28 -15.07 4.45 -7.91
CA ALA A 28 -13.92 3.76 -7.37
C ALA A 28 -12.71 4.24 -8.19
N PHE A 29 -11.67 4.72 -7.51
CA PHE A 29 -10.45 5.16 -8.17
C PHE A 29 -9.97 4.07 -9.14
N ASN A 30 -9.80 4.44 -10.41
CA ASN A 30 -9.33 3.52 -11.43
C ASN A 30 -7.93 3.96 -11.89
N PRO A 31 -6.85 3.33 -11.39
CA PRO A 31 -5.49 3.70 -11.75
C PRO A 31 -5.24 3.49 -13.25
N ALA A 32 -4.57 4.46 -13.89
CA ALA A 32 -4.17 4.37 -15.30
C ALA A 32 -3.21 3.19 -15.58
N SER A 33 -2.31 2.91 -14.64
CA SER A 33 -1.45 1.72 -14.64
C SER A 33 -1.79 0.87 -13.43
N ASN A 34 -2.22 -0.38 -13.62
CA ASN A 34 -2.60 -1.29 -12.54
C ASN A 34 -2.10 -2.71 -12.78
N TYR A 35 -0.88 -2.98 -12.34
CA TYR A 35 -0.26 -4.29 -12.46
C TYR A 35 -0.29 -4.97 -11.10
N LEU A 36 -1.03 -6.07 -10.99
CA LEU A 36 -1.10 -6.92 -9.81
C LEU A 36 -0.66 -8.32 -10.20
N ILE A 37 0.57 -8.70 -9.87
CA ILE A 37 1.21 -9.92 -10.40
C ILE A 37 1.46 -10.91 -9.28
N ALA A 38 0.95 -12.14 -9.44
CA ALA A 38 1.26 -13.29 -8.59
C ALA A 38 2.40 -14.10 -9.24
N CYS A 39 3.62 -13.91 -8.73
CA CYS A 39 4.82 -14.45 -9.33
C CYS A 39 4.93 -15.97 -9.12
N GLY A 40 5.21 -16.69 -10.22
CA GLY A 40 5.26 -18.15 -10.23
C GLY A 40 3.90 -18.85 -10.11
N SER A 41 2.79 -18.12 -9.98
CA SER A 41 1.46 -18.74 -9.93
C SER A 41 1.04 -19.23 -11.32
N SER A 42 0.30 -20.34 -11.38
CA SER A 42 -0.33 -20.83 -12.62
C SER A 42 -1.78 -20.35 -12.80
N ARG A 43 -2.33 -19.65 -11.79
CA ARG A 43 -3.72 -19.19 -11.77
C ARG A 43 -3.85 -17.81 -11.14
N ASN A 44 -4.98 -17.16 -11.37
CA ASN A 44 -5.31 -15.91 -10.67
C ASN A 44 -5.39 -16.15 -9.16
N VAL A 45 -4.82 -15.23 -8.38
CA VAL A 45 -4.85 -15.27 -6.91
C VAL A 45 -5.68 -14.09 -6.43
N THR A 46 -6.72 -14.37 -5.65
CA THR A 46 -7.48 -13.29 -4.97
C THR A 46 -6.84 -13.02 -3.63
N PHE A 47 -6.36 -11.80 -3.42
CA PHE A 47 -5.76 -11.35 -2.18
C PHE A 47 -6.23 -9.94 -1.86
N GLN A 48 -6.68 -9.74 -0.62
CA GLN A 48 -7.22 -8.46 -0.15
C GLN A 48 -8.28 -7.84 -1.07
N GLY A 49 -9.22 -8.65 -1.57
CA GLY A 49 -10.29 -8.19 -2.46
C GLY A 49 -9.85 -7.84 -3.89
N ARG A 50 -8.57 -8.02 -4.22
CA ARG A 50 -8.00 -7.73 -5.54
C ARG A 50 -7.52 -9.03 -6.20
N VAL A 51 -7.53 -9.05 -7.54
CA VAL A 51 -7.12 -10.22 -8.32
C VAL A 51 -5.73 -9.98 -8.88
N PHE A 52 -4.79 -10.84 -8.51
CA PHE A 52 -3.42 -10.88 -9.02
C PHE A 52 -3.34 -11.92 -10.12
N VAL A 53 -2.77 -11.56 -11.26
CA VAL A 53 -2.63 -12.43 -12.44
C VAL A 53 -1.27 -13.14 -12.45
N PRO A 54 -1.17 -14.35 -13.02
CA PRO A 54 0.10 -15.03 -13.23
C PRO A 54 1.13 -14.17 -13.96
N ASP A 55 2.38 -14.24 -13.52
CA ASP A 55 3.49 -13.51 -14.18
C ASP A 55 3.84 -14.02 -15.60
N SER A 56 3.27 -15.18 -15.99
CA SER A 56 3.33 -15.73 -17.35
C SER A 56 2.33 -15.11 -18.32
N GLN A 57 1.34 -14.34 -17.83
CA GLN A 57 0.32 -13.71 -18.66
C GLN A 57 0.74 -12.27 -19.02
N GLN A 58 1.37 -12.12 -20.20
CA GLN A 58 2.22 -10.96 -20.54
C GLN A 58 1.61 -9.96 -21.55
N SER A 59 0.39 -9.43 -21.36
CA SER A 59 -0.16 -8.47 -22.33
C SER A 59 0.45 -7.06 -22.24
N SER A 60 0.91 -6.64 -21.06
CA SER A 60 1.23 -5.22 -20.78
C SER A 60 2.56 -5.00 -20.04
N TYR A 61 3.36 -6.05 -19.85
CA TYR A 61 4.73 -5.98 -19.35
C TYR A 61 5.58 -7.13 -19.92
N VAL A 62 6.90 -6.99 -19.88
CA VAL A 62 7.85 -7.99 -20.36
C VAL A 62 8.79 -8.39 -19.24
N MET A 63 8.89 -9.69 -18.95
CA MET A 63 9.92 -10.24 -18.08
C MET A 63 11.11 -10.70 -18.93
N LYS A 64 12.31 -10.18 -18.64
CA LYS A 64 13.57 -10.58 -19.27
C LYS A 64 14.51 -11.15 -18.22
N SER A 65 15.02 -12.35 -18.45
CA SER A 65 16.01 -12.98 -17.57
C SER A 65 17.28 -13.32 -18.34
N GLN A 66 18.44 -13.14 -17.71
CA GLN A 66 19.72 -13.58 -18.24
C GLN A 66 19.97 -15.09 -18.04
N GLY A 67 19.06 -15.79 -17.37
CA GLY A 67 19.11 -17.23 -17.14
C GLY A 67 17.73 -17.86 -17.05
N ASN A 68 17.67 -19.17 -16.80
CA ASN A 68 16.40 -19.87 -16.66
C ASN A 68 15.83 -19.61 -15.26
N THR A 69 14.70 -18.91 -15.20
CA THR A 69 13.96 -18.73 -13.93
C THR A 69 13.31 -20.02 -13.49
N ALA A 70 13.21 -20.25 -12.18
CA ALA A 70 12.48 -21.38 -11.60
C ALA A 70 11.20 -20.89 -10.89
N ILE A 71 10.30 -21.83 -10.58
CA ILE A 71 9.07 -21.57 -9.87
C ILE A 71 9.04 -22.45 -8.63
N ALA A 72 8.75 -21.86 -7.48
CA ALA A 72 8.40 -22.58 -6.27
C ALA A 72 6.90 -22.45 -6.01
N THR A 73 6.26 -23.56 -5.65
CA THR A 73 4.86 -23.60 -5.26
C THR A 73 4.71 -24.48 -4.03
N SER A 74 3.83 -24.09 -3.11
CA SER A 74 3.44 -24.95 -2.00
C SER A 74 2.00 -25.43 -2.18
N ASN A 75 1.81 -26.73 -1.99
CA ASN A 75 0.50 -27.38 -2.01
C ASN A 75 -0.14 -27.48 -0.60
N SER A 76 0.62 -27.17 0.46
CA SER A 76 0.15 -27.26 1.85
C SER A 76 -0.20 -25.87 2.40
N ASN A 77 -1.48 -25.67 2.71
CA ASN A 77 -1.97 -24.40 3.27
C ASN A 77 -1.57 -24.16 4.74
N SER A 78 -1.05 -25.17 5.44
CA SER A 78 -0.95 -25.13 6.91
C SER A 78 0.07 -24.15 7.48
N ASN A 79 1.04 -23.69 6.69
CA ASN A 79 2.13 -22.80 7.16
C ASN A 79 2.33 -21.54 6.28
N ILE A 80 1.39 -21.21 5.39
CA ILE A 80 1.53 -20.07 4.46
C ILE A 80 0.69 -18.90 4.99
N PRO A 81 1.26 -17.69 5.18
CA PRO A 81 0.53 -16.57 5.79
C PRO A 81 -0.69 -16.10 5.00
N SER A 82 -0.65 -16.23 3.66
CA SER A 82 -1.68 -15.74 2.75
C SER A 82 -1.59 -16.44 1.39
N PRO A 83 -2.70 -16.55 0.62
CA PRO A 83 -2.68 -17.06 -0.75
C PRO A 83 -1.63 -16.42 -1.67
N ILE A 84 -1.30 -15.13 -1.48
CA ILE A 84 -0.31 -14.42 -2.31
C ILE A 84 1.11 -15.00 -2.17
N PHE A 85 1.39 -15.72 -1.09
CA PHE A 85 2.69 -16.31 -0.79
C PHE A 85 2.78 -17.80 -1.19
N GLN A 86 1.75 -18.37 -1.81
CA GLN A 86 1.72 -19.78 -2.20
C GLN A 86 2.70 -20.13 -3.32
N SER A 87 3.10 -19.13 -4.10
CA SER A 87 4.08 -19.26 -5.17
C SER A 87 5.17 -18.19 -5.06
N ALA A 88 6.32 -18.48 -5.63
CA ALA A 88 7.37 -17.52 -5.89
C ALA A 88 8.04 -17.82 -7.22
N ARG A 89 8.49 -16.78 -7.92
CA ARG A 89 9.45 -16.93 -9.01
C ARG A 89 10.86 -16.74 -8.46
N ILE A 90 11.76 -17.63 -8.86
CA ILE A 90 13.16 -17.68 -8.42
C ILE A 90 14.07 -17.32 -9.59
N PHE A 91 15.05 -16.46 -9.31
CA PHE A 91 15.96 -15.86 -10.27
C PHE A 91 17.41 -16.26 -9.96
N PRO A 92 18.02 -17.19 -10.71
CA PRO A 92 19.45 -17.51 -10.55
C PRO A 92 20.36 -16.50 -11.26
N ALA A 93 19.81 -15.65 -12.12
CA ALA A 93 20.49 -14.55 -12.80
C ALA A 93 19.63 -13.29 -12.77
N ILE A 94 20.22 -12.15 -13.12
CA ILE A 94 19.51 -10.87 -13.15
C ILE A 94 18.24 -11.01 -14.00
N THR A 95 17.12 -10.66 -13.38
CA THR A 95 15.80 -10.74 -14.02
C THR A 95 15.07 -9.43 -13.82
N SER A 96 14.54 -8.89 -14.92
CA SER A 96 13.90 -7.59 -14.96
C SER A 96 12.46 -7.71 -15.45
N TYR A 97 11.54 -7.09 -14.72
CA TYR A 97 10.17 -6.83 -15.16
C TYR A 97 10.11 -5.41 -15.72
N LYS A 98 9.75 -5.28 -16.99
CA LYS A 98 9.58 -4.00 -17.66
C LYS A 98 8.11 -3.75 -17.92
N PHE A 99 7.53 -2.80 -17.19
CA PHE A 99 6.14 -2.39 -17.26
C PHE A 99 5.98 -1.26 -18.27
N ASN A 100 4.91 -1.30 -19.07
CA ASN A 100 4.49 -0.13 -19.84
C ASN A 100 3.75 0.84 -18.90
N ILE A 101 4.03 2.12 -18.99
CA ILE A 101 3.45 3.13 -18.11
C ILE A 101 2.48 3.97 -18.94
N HIS A 102 1.20 3.83 -18.64
CA HIS A 102 0.12 4.47 -19.40
C HIS A 102 -0.02 5.97 -19.08
N GLN A 103 0.42 6.37 -17.88
CA GLN A 103 0.44 7.75 -17.42
C GLN A 103 1.72 7.95 -16.62
N GLN A 104 2.55 8.92 -17.01
CA GLN A 104 3.73 9.33 -16.23
C GLN A 104 3.30 10.00 -14.92
N GLY A 105 4.15 9.95 -13.91
CA GLY A 105 3.89 10.47 -12.57
C GLY A 105 4.19 9.46 -11.48
N ARG A 106 3.56 9.64 -10.32
CA ARG A 106 3.74 8.81 -9.14
C ARG A 106 3.17 7.40 -9.30
N HIS A 107 3.99 6.43 -8.94
CA HIS A 107 3.63 5.01 -8.95
C HIS A 107 4.04 4.33 -7.65
N TRP A 108 3.12 3.55 -7.09
CA TRP A 108 3.41 2.67 -5.98
C TRP A 108 4.02 1.40 -6.52
N ILE A 109 5.16 1.01 -5.98
CA ILE A 109 5.78 -0.29 -6.19
C ILE A 109 5.61 -1.08 -4.89
N ARG A 110 4.88 -2.18 -4.91
CA ARG A 110 4.76 -3.07 -3.75
C ARG A 110 5.36 -4.43 -4.05
N LEU A 111 6.16 -4.93 -3.12
CA LEU A 111 6.90 -6.17 -3.28
C LEU A 111 6.59 -7.10 -2.11
N TYR A 112 6.33 -8.36 -2.44
CA TYR A 112 5.93 -9.40 -1.50
C TYR A 112 6.97 -10.51 -1.52
N PHE A 113 7.50 -10.84 -0.34
CA PHE A 113 8.49 -11.89 -0.17
C PHE A 113 8.12 -12.83 0.97
N PHE A 114 8.16 -14.12 0.71
CA PHE A 114 8.01 -15.20 1.67
C PHE A 114 8.92 -16.35 1.22
N PRO A 115 9.95 -16.71 2.00
CA PRO A 115 10.89 -17.75 1.63
C PRO A 115 10.19 -19.12 1.67
N LEU A 116 9.66 -19.55 0.52
CA LEU A 116 8.93 -20.81 0.42
C LEU A 116 9.84 -22.00 0.78
N PRO A 117 9.43 -22.86 1.73
CA PRO A 117 10.18 -24.08 2.06
C PRO A 117 10.12 -25.07 0.89
N ASN A 118 11.11 -25.97 0.81
CA ASN A 118 11.20 -27.01 -0.21
C ASN A 118 11.15 -26.50 -1.67
N SER A 119 11.63 -25.28 -1.90
CA SER A 119 11.68 -24.61 -3.21
C SER A 119 12.85 -25.05 -4.09
N GLY A 120 13.63 -26.03 -3.65
CA GLY A 120 14.87 -26.48 -4.30
C GLY A 120 16.07 -25.54 -4.07
N ASN A 121 15.86 -24.39 -3.42
CA ASN A 121 16.89 -23.42 -3.06
C ASN A 121 16.69 -22.99 -1.60
N ASP A 122 17.75 -22.57 -0.92
CA ASP A 122 17.65 -21.94 0.40
C ASP A 122 17.23 -20.46 0.21
N LEU A 123 15.91 -20.21 0.17
CA LEU A 123 15.37 -18.86 0.05
C LEU A 123 15.48 -18.03 1.34
N GLU A 124 15.71 -18.67 2.48
CA GLU A 124 15.85 -17.97 3.76
C GLU A 124 17.20 -17.25 3.85
N SER A 125 18.26 -17.90 3.36
CA SER A 125 19.60 -17.33 3.24
C SER A 125 19.83 -16.55 1.93
N ALA A 126 18.88 -16.57 0.99
CA ALA A 126 19.01 -15.90 -0.30
C ALA A 126 18.98 -14.36 -0.16
N PRO A 127 20.02 -13.63 -0.62
CA PRO A 127 20.04 -12.19 -0.58
C PRO A 127 19.10 -11.58 -1.63
N ILE A 128 18.34 -10.57 -1.21
CA ILE A 128 17.38 -9.86 -2.05
C ILE A 128 17.88 -8.44 -2.28
N THR A 129 18.25 -8.16 -3.53
CA THR A 129 18.53 -6.82 -4.02
C THR A 129 17.56 -6.50 -5.15
N VAL A 130 16.84 -5.38 -5.00
CA VAL A 130 15.84 -4.92 -5.96
C VAL A 130 16.13 -3.48 -6.34
N VAL A 131 16.20 -3.23 -7.64
CA VAL A 131 16.50 -1.91 -8.19
C VAL A 131 15.48 -1.52 -9.25
N THR A 132 15.32 -0.23 -9.42
CA THR A 132 14.74 0.38 -10.62
C THR A 132 15.85 0.96 -11.48
N ASP A 133 15.51 1.60 -12.60
CA ASP A 133 16.49 2.29 -13.45
C ASP A 133 17.23 3.44 -12.72
N LYS A 134 16.64 4.01 -11.66
CA LYS A 134 17.18 5.18 -10.94
C LYS A 134 17.48 4.94 -9.46
N PHE A 135 16.79 3.99 -8.83
CA PHE A 135 16.81 3.82 -7.37
C PHE A 135 17.08 2.37 -6.97
N VAL A 136 17.85 2.19 -5.90
CA VAL A 136 17.93 0.92 -5.18
C VAL A 136 16.78 0.90 -4.18
N LEU A 137 15.81 0.00 -4.36
CA LEU A 137 14.66 -0.11 -3.46
C LEU A 137 15.00 -0.95 -2.22
N MET A 138 15.77 -2.02 -2.45
CA MET A 138 16.22 -2.93 -1.39
C MET A 138 17.61 -3.45 -1.74
N ASN A 139 18.48 -3.55 -0.76
CA ASN A 139 19.84 -4.01 -0.95
C ASN A 139 20.20 -5.10 0.07
N ASN A 140 20.61 -6.27 -0.42
CA ASN A 140 21.17 -7.36 0.37
C ASN A 140 20.34 -7.78 1.60
N PHE A 141 19.00 -7.76 1.48
CA PHE A 141 18.11 -8.23 2.54
C PHE A 141 18.12 -9.76 2.60
N THR A 142 18.06 -10.35 3.81
CA THR A 142 17.95 -11.81 4.00
C THR A 142 16.93 -12.13 5.09
N PHE A 143 16.25 -13.29 4.97
CA PHE A 143 15.30 -13.75 5.98
C PHE A 143 15.98 -14.43 7.18
N LYS A 144 17.22 -14.91 7.03
CA LYS A 144 18.00 -15.61 8.06
C LYS A 144 18.06 -14.90 9.43
N ASN A 145 18.07 -13.57 9.43
CA ASN A 145 18.11 -12.76 10.66
C ASN A 145 16.84 -11.89 10.81
N TYR A 146 15.79 -12.21 10.08
CA TYR A 146 14.53 -11.47 10.10
C TYR A 146 13.54 -12.16 11.04
N ASN A 147 13.02 -11.42 12.02
CA ASN A 147 12.09 -11.97 13.01
C ASN A 147 10.66 -12.23 12.48
N GLY A 148 10.36 -11.81 11.24
CA GLY A 148 9.07 -12.03 10.60
C GLY A 148 9.09 -13.23 9.65
N SER A 149 7.89 -13.76 9.33
CA SER A 149 7.77 -14.88 8.39
C SER A 149 7.71 -14.44 6.93
N TYR A 150 7.20 -13.23 6.65
CA TYR A 150 7.09 -12.64 5.31
C TYR A 150 7.45 -11.16 5.37
N LEU A 151 7.82 -10.60 4.21
CA LEU A 151 8.13 -9.19 4.05
C LEU A 151 7.21 -8.56 3.00
N PHE A 152 6.65 -7.42 3.35
CA PHE A 152 5.95 -6.52 2.45
C PHE A 152 6.69 -5.19 2.44
N LYS A 153 6.97 -4.66 1.25
CA LYS A 153 7.55 -3.32 1.06
C LYS A 153 6.72 -2.52 0.10
N GLU A 154 6.52 -1.24 0.40
CA GLU A 154 5.81 -0.29 -0.44
C GLU A 154 6.69 0.93 -0.67
N TYR A 155 6.95 1.22 -1.94
CA TYR A 155 7.73 2.37 -2.39
C TYR A 155 6.88 3.27 -3.25
N SER A 156 7.15 4.57 -3.20
CA SER A 156 6.59 5.57 -4.09
C SER A 156 7.71 6.15 -4.95
N VAL A 157 7.59 6.02 -6.26
CA VAL A 157 8.57 6.54 -7.22
C VAL A 157 7.88 7.43 -8.24
N ASN A 158 8.57 8.48 -8.67
CA ASN A 158 8.11 9.30 -9.78
C ASN A 158 8.66 8.73 -11.10
N VAL A 159 7.78 8.38 -12.02
CA VAL A 159 8.13 7.75 -13.30
C VAL A 159 7.90 8.75 -14.43
N THR A 160 8.99 9.20 -15.03
CA THR A 160 9.00 10.21 -16.10
C THR A 160 9.17 9.60 -17.50
N SER A 161 9.10 8.28 -17.61
CA SER A 161 9.27 7.52 -18.85
C SER A 161 8.05 6.65 -19.10
N ASP A 162 7.87 6.24 -20.35
CA ASP A 162 6.75 5.36 -20.75
C ASP A 162 6.93 3.91 -20.28
N THR A 163 8.02 3.63 -19.57
CA THR A 163 8.30 2.32 -19.00
C THR A 163 8.92 2.44 -17.62
N LEU A 164 8.63 1.48 -16.75
CA LEU A 164 9.29 1.29 -15.46
C LEU A 164 9.92 -0.10 -15.45
N THR A 165 11.21 -0.18 -15.14
CA THR A 165 11.91 -1.45 -14.97
C THR A 165 12.14 -1.74 -13.50
N ILE A 166 11.83 -2.95 -13.05
CA ILE A 166 12.18 -3.48 -11.73
C ILE A 166 13.06 -4.70 -11.93
N SER A 167 14.28 -4.67 -11.41
CA SER A 167 15.28 -5.73 -11.57
C SER A 167 15.63 -6.38 -10.24
N PHE A 168 15.62 -7.71 -10.24
CA PHE A 168 16.03 -8.55 -9.12
C PHE A 168 17.45 -9.06 -9.41
N ILE A 169 18.37 -8.77 -8.50
CA ILE A 169 19.79 -9.05 -8.67
C ILE A 169 20.21 -10.13 -7.65
N PRO A 170 20.46 -11.37 -8.09
CA PRO A 170 21.06 -12.39 -7.22
C PRO A 170 22.53 -12.08 -6.92
N TRP A 171 23.09 -12.71 -5.89
CA TRP A 171 24.47 -12.50 -5.46
C TRP A 171 25.24 -13.81 -5.33
N ASN A 172 26.50 -13.86 -5.75
CA ASN A 172 27.44 -14.97 -5.56
C ASN A 172 26.88 -16.38 -5.86
N ASN A 173 26.33 -16.61 -7.07
CA ASN A 173 25.72 -17.88 -7.48
C ASN A 173 24.52 -18.34 -6.63
N LEU A 174 24.05 -17.52 -5.70
CA LEU A 174 22.77 -17.71 -5.02
C LEU A 174 21.64 -17.22 -5.93
N VAL A 175 20.42 -17.37 -5.45
CA VAL A 175 19.21 -16.92 -6.15
C VAL A 175 18.66 -15.65 -5.50
N SER A 176 17.79 -14.96 -6.22
CA SER A 176 16.82 -14.02 -5.68
C SER A 176 15.40 -14.54 -5.95
N PHE A 177 14.37 -13.97 -5.34
CA PHE A 177 13.00 -14.41 -5.57
C PHE A 177 11.99 -13.31 -5.26
N VAL A 178 10.76 -13.48 -5.73
CA VAL A 178 9.62 -12.63 -5.40
C VAL A 178 8.33 -13.43 -5.49
N ASN A 179 7.38 -13.16 -4.58
CA ASN A 179 6.08 -13.83 -4.54
C ASN A 179 5.01 -13.03 -5.29
N ALA A 180 5.04 -11.70 -5.17
CA ALA A 180 4.16 -10.81 -5.92
C ALA A 180 4.74 -9.41 -6.10
N ILE A 181 4.27 -8.74 -7.15
CA ILE A 181 4.64 -7.37 -7.51
C ILE A 181 3.36 -6.59 -7.76
N GLU A 182 3.25 -5.40 -7.19
CA GLU A 182 2.30 -4.38 -7.62
C GLU A 182 3.03 -3.19 -8.23
N VAL A 183 2.51 -2.69 -9.35
CA VAL A 183 2.86 -1.38 -9.92
C VAL A 183 1.56 -0.65 -10.20
N VAL A 184 1.26 0.38 -9.41
CA VAL A 184 -0.03 1.09 -9.46
C VAL A 184 0.21 2.59 -9.59
N SER A 185 -0.31 3.23 -10.63
CA SER A 185 -0.30 4.69 -10.76
C SER A 185 -1.20 5.32 -9.71
N VAL A 186 -0.81 6.47 -9.19
CA VAL A 186 -1.60 7.21 -8.20
C VAL A 186 -1.64 8.71 -8.53
N PRO A 187 -2.53 9.49 -7.93
CA PRO A 187 -2.51 10.95 -8.07
C PRO A 187 -1.19 11.54 -7.56
N ASP A 188 -0.60 12.47 -8.31
CA ASP A 188 0.63 13.17 -7.93
C ASP A 188 0.44 14.06 -6.70
N GLU A 189 -0.80 14.52 -6.48
CA GLU A 189 -1.21 15.36 -5.36
C GLU A 189 -1.04 14.68 -3.99
N LEU A 190 -0.91 13.34 -3.96
CA LEU A 190 -0.69 12.59 -2.72
C LEU A 190 0.66 12.89 -2.08
N ILE A 191 1.68 13.13 -2.90
CA ILE A 191 3.02 13.51 -2.44
C ILE A 191 3.51 14.64 -3.35
N PRO A 192 3.18 15.90 -3.01
CA PRO A 192 3.55 17.04 -3.82
C PRO A 192 5.07 17.17 -3.92
N ASP A 193 5.55 17.88 -4.95
CA ASP A 193 6.99 18.12 -5.15
C ASP A 193 7.63 19.01 -4.07
N GLN A 194 6.83 19.50 -3.12
CA GLN A 194 7.20 20.49 -2.13
C GLN A 194 6.87 19.99 -0.73
N ALA A 195 7.78 20.21 0.23
CA ALA A 195 7.51 20.03 1.66
C ALA A 195 8.07 21.19 2.49
N LEU A 196 7.53 21.35 3.70
CA LEU A 196 8.07 22.28 4.69
C LEU A 196 8.97 21.48 5.66
N PRO A 197 10.30 21.71 5.67
CA PRO A 197 11.19 21.01 6.58
C PRO A 197 10.93 21.42 8.03
N VAL A 198 11.05 20.47 8.97
CA VAL A 198 10.86 20.74 10.42
C VAL A 198 11.81 21.84 10.95
N SER A 199 13.01 21.95 10.36
CA SER A 199 14.06 22.88 10.79
C SER A 199 14.20 24.14 9.93
N GLN A 200 13.44 24.28 8.84
CA GLN A 200 13.56 25.41 7.92
C GLN A 200 12.18 26.01 7.61
N PHE A 201 12.07 27.33 7.72
CA PHE A 201 10.83 28.07 7.43
C PHE A 201 10.63 28.36 5.92
N ALA A 202 11.32 27.63 5.04
CA ALA A 202 11.20 27.75 3.60
C ALA A 202 10.85 26.39 2.98
N PRO A 203 9.91 26.32 2.02
CA PRO A 203 9.61 25.08 1.30
C PRO A 203 10.85 24.50 0.63
N SER A 204 11.08 23.20 0.80
CA SER A 204 12.00 22.42 -0.03
C SER A 204 11.24 21.94 -1.27
N HIS A 205 11.90 22.02 -2.43
CA HIS A 205 11.36 21.58 -3.73
C HIS A 205 12.15 20.36 -4.23
N GLY A 206 11.60 19.65 -5.24
CA GLY A 206 12.28 18.53 -5.88
C GLY A 206 12.04 17.18 -5.20
N LEU A 207 10.96 17.03 -4.42
CA LEU A 207 10.59 15.73 -3.85
C LEU A 207 10.33 14.66 -4.92
N SER A 208 9.91 15.08 -6.11
CA SER A 208 9.72 14.22 -7.29
C SER A 208 11.02 13.57 -7.80
N ALA A 209 12.19 14.04 -7.36
CA ALA A 209 13.48 13.41 -7.66
C ALA A 209 13.83 12.25 -6.71
N PHE A 210 13.08 12.04 -5.63
CA PHE A 210 13.32 11.00 -4.65
C PHE A 210 12.32 9.84 -4.76
N ALA A 211 12.78 8.66 -4.35
CA ALA A 211 11.93 7.53 -4.01
C ALA A 211 11.64 7.54 -2.50
N PHE A 212 10.42 7.16 -2.12
CA PHE A 212 10.00 7.10 -0.72
C PHE A 212 9.65 5.66 -0.37
N GLU A 213 10.10 5.17 0.77
CA GLU A 213 9.60 3.93 1.35
C GLU A 213 8.53 4.27 2.39
N THR A 214 7.36 3.62 2.30
CA THR A 214 6.36 3.73 3.36
C THR A 214 6.80 2.87 4.53
N VAL A 215 7.29 3.51 5.60
CA VAL A 215 7.67 2.82 6.84
C VAL A 215 6.47 2.69 7.79
N TYR A 216 5.67 3.74 7.90
CA TYR A 216 4.47 3.78 8.75
C TYR A 216 3.32 4.46 8.01
N ARG A 217 2.11 3.97 8.26
CA ARG A 217 0.86 4.60 7.84
C ARG A 217 -0.19 4.33 8.91
N LEU A 218 -0.60 5.37 9.62
CA LEU A 218 -1.38 5.24 10.86
C LEU A 218 -2.77 5.83 10.72
N ASN A 219 -3.76 5.11 11.26
CA ASN A 219 -5.11 5.61 11.50
C ASN A 219 -5.22 6.06 12.96
N MET A 220 -5.01 7.36 13.21
CA MET A 220 -4.93 7.93 14.55
C MET A 220 -6.26 7.80 15.30
N GLY A 221 -6.25 7.19 16.50
CA GLY A 221 -7.43 6.95 17.33
C GLY A 221 -8.43 5.93 16.74
N GLY A 222 -8.14 5.38 15.57
CA GLY A 222 -9.06 4.56 14.79
C GLY A 222 -8.61 3.11 14.62
N PRO A 223 -9.51 2.22 14.18
CA PRO A 223 -9.16 0.82 13.96
C PRO A 223 -8.24 0.64 12.74
N LEU A 224 -7.67 -0.56 12.60
CA LEU A 224 -6.97 -1.00 11.38
C LEU A 224 -7.88 -0.83 10.16
N ILE A 225 -7.39 -0.13 9.13
CA ILE A 225 -8.03 -0.06 7.81
C ILE A 225 -7.24 -0.96 6.87
N THR A 226 -7.92 -1.93 6.27
CA THR A 226 -7.31 -2.88 5.34
C THR A 226 -7.42 -2.39 3.89
N PRO A 227 -6.64 -2.95 2.96
CA PRO A 227 -6.68 -2.56 1.54
C PRO A 227 -8.06 -2.66 0.87
N GLN A 228 -8.96 -3.49 1.36
CA GLN A 228 -10.36 -3.58 0.88
C GLN A 228 -11.18 -2.32 1.18
N ASN A 229 -10.78 -1.58 2.22
CA ASN A 229 -11.47 -0.38 2.70
C ASN A 229 -10.69 0.90 2.34
N ASP A 230 -9.68 0.80 1.46
CA ASP A 230 -8.86 1.91 0.96
C ASP A 230 -8.84 1.89 -0.58
N THR A 231 -9.09 3.05 -1.19
CA THR A 231 -9.19 3.16 -2.66
C THR A 231 -7.88 2.84 -3.39
N LEU A 232 -6.73 2.94 -2.72
CA LEU A 232 -5.41 2.63 -3.28
C LEU A 232 -4.85 1.30 -2.77
N GLY A 233 -5.64 0.50 -2.06
CA GLY A 233 -5.20 -0.77 -1.48
C GLY A 233 -4.11 -0.62 -0.41
N ARG A 234 -4.08 0.50 0.32
CA ARG A 234 -3.16 0.73 1.45
C ARG A 234 -3.70 0.13 2.75
N THR A 235 -2.79 -0.22 3.65
CA THR A 235 -3.11 -0.54 5.04
C THR A 235 -2.83 0.66 5.93
N TRP A 236 -3.77 1.01 6.81
CA TRP A 236 -3.58 2.02 7.86
C TRP A 236 -3.65 1.35 9.22
N GLU A 237 -2.54 1.33 9.93
CA GLU A 237 -2.40 0.63 11.20
C GLU A 237 -2.97 1.47 12.35
N ASN A 238 -3.52 0.81 13.37
CA ASN A 238 -3.86 1.51 14.60
C ASN A 238 -2.57 2.03 15.26
N ASP A 239 -2.61 3.29 15.70
CA ASP A 239 -1.47 4.05 16.19
C ASP A 239 -1.10 3.71 17.65
N ALA A 240 -2.01 3.10 18.43
CA ALA A 240 -1.86 2.90 19.87
C ALA A 240 -0.62 2.07 20.24
N LYS A 241 -0.12 1.21 19.33
CA LYS A 241 1.12 0.45 19.54
C LYS A 241 2.39 1.31 19.50
N TYR A 242 2.30 2.54 19.01
CA TYR A 242 3.38 3.53 18.98
C TYR A 242 3.23 4.59 20.07
N LEU A 243 2.11 4.62 20.78
CA LEU A 243 1.85 5.59 21.83
C LEU A 243 2.77 5.32 23.03
N HIS A 244 3.52 6.33 23.47
CA HIS A 244 4.47 6.20 24.57
C HIS A 244 3.78 5.97 25.92
N VAL A 245 2.65 6.65 26.13
CA VAL A 245 1.85 6.58 27.36
C VAL A 245 0.39 6.38 26.97
N ASN A 246 -0.14 5.17 27.17
CA ASN A 246 -1.49 4.83 26.71
C ASN A 246 -2.59 5.73 27.29
N SER A 247 -2.46 6.17 28.56
CA SER A 247 -3.43 7.06 29.19
C SER A 247 -3.37 8.51 28.71
N SER A 248 -2.34 8.88 27.93
CA SER A 248 -2.19 10.25 27.42
C SER A 248 -3.16 10.60 26.29
N ALA A 249 -3.76 9.61 25.64
CA ALA A 249 -4.69 9.79 24.55
C ALA A 249 -6.07 9.20 24.87
N VAL A 250 -7.12 9.88 24.41
CA VAL A 250 -8.49 9.37 24.36
C VAL A 250 -8.98 9.50 22.93
N ASN A 251 -9.49 8.40 22.38
CA ASN A 251 -10.01 8.38 21.03
C ASN A 251 -11.39 9.04 20.94
N MET A 252 -11.58 9.79 19.87
CA MET A 252 -12.87 10.35 19.49
C MET A 252 -13.19 9.92 18.06
N SER A 253 -14.48 9.76 17.77
CA SER A 253 -14.92 9.40 16.43
C SER A 253 -16.24 10.06 16.04
N VAL A 254 -16.42 10.21 14.75
CA VAL A 254 -17.67 10.60 14.10
C VAL A 254 -18.03 9.55 13.05
N ASN A 255 -19.24 9.63 12.49
CA ASN A 255 -19.63 8.74 11.41
C ASN A 255 -18.79 9.07 10.15
N PRO A 256 -18.04 8.12 9.55
CA PRO A 256 -17.25 8.36 8.35
C PRO A 256 -18.05 8.91 7.15
N ALA A 257 -19.36 8.64 7.08
CA ALA A 257 -20.23 9.18 6.04
C ALA A 257 -20.40 10.71 6.12
N THR A 258 -20.06 11.35 7.24
CA THR A 258 -20.13 12.82 7.38
C THR A 258 -18.89 13.53 6.85
N ILE A 259 -17.82 12.79 6.53
CA ILE A 259 -16.58 13.35 5.99
C ILE A 259 -16.81 13.78 4.53
N LYS A 260 -16.43 15.03 4.23
CA LYS A 260 -16.57 15.63 2.90
C LYS A 260 -15.24 16.23 2.48
N TYR A 261 -14.72 15.81 1.33
CA TYR A 261 -13.51 16.38 0.74
C TYR A 261 -13.82 17.69 0.02
N PRO A 262 -12.98 18.74 0.17
CA PRO A 262 -13.07 19.91 -0.67
C PRO A 262 -12.67 19.55 -2.12
N GLN A 263 -13.17 20.30 -3.10
CA GLN A 263 -12.86 20.06 -4.51
C GLN A 263 -11.36 20.15 -4.86
N SER A 264 -10.59 20.86 -4.04
CA SER A 264 -9.14 21.01 -4.20
C SER A 264 -8.33 19.79 -3.76
N LEU A 265 -8.96 18.76 -3.19
CA LEU A 265 -8.29 17.58 -2.66
C LEU A 265 -8.79 16.31 -3.36
N VAL A 266 -7.85 15.47 -3.77
CA VAL A 266 -8.15 14.14 -4.29
C VAL A 266 -8.61 13.24 -3.12
N PRO A 267 -9.79 12.57 -3.21
CA PRO A 267 -10.28 11.69 -2.14
C PRO A 267 -9.33 10.53 -1.82
N GLU A 268 -8.43 10.19 -2.74
CA GLU A 268 -7.41 9.16 -2.58
C GLU A 268 -6.35 9.49 -1.50
N ILE A 269 -6.29 10.73 -1.00
CA ILE A 269 -5.36 11.11 0.07
C ILE A 269 -5.42 10.16 1.27
N ALA A 270 -6.63 9.85 1.72
CA ALA A 270 -6.93 8.87 2.75
C ALA A 270 -8.43 8.54 2.70
N PRO A 271 -8.88 7.34 3.10
CA PRO A 271 -10.30 7.02 3.17
C PRO A 271 -10.98 7.82 4.31
N ASN A 272 -12.30 8.03 4.22
CA ASN A 272 -13.06 8.78 5.23
C ASN A 272 -12.81 8.29 6.66
N TRP A 273 -12.60 6.99 6.83
CA TRP A 273 -12.29 6.36 8.12
C TRP A 273 -11.09 6.97 8.83
N VAL A 274 -10.09 7.49 8.10
CA VAL A 274 -8.92 8.16 8.69
C VAL A 274 -9.29 9.51 9.29
N TYR A 275 -10.14 10.29 8.62
CA TYR A 275 -10.57 11.61 9.12
C TYR A 275 -11.75 11.52 10.09
N ALA A 276 -12.37 10.34 10.22
CA ALA A 276 -13.49 10.09 11.11
C ALA A 276 -13.05 9.79 12.55
N THR A 277 -11.75 9.54 12.78
CA THR A 277 -11.19 9.20 14.09
C THR A 277 -10.01 10.11 14.42
N VAL A 278 -9.79 10.35 15.71
CA VAL A 278 -8.66 11.14 16.19
C VAL A 278 -8.32 10.78 17.63
N ASP A 279 -7.05 10.89 18.00
CA ASP A 279 -6.64 10.91 19.40
C ASP A 279 -6.61 12.34 19.93
N THR A 280 -7.28 12.54 21.05
CA THR A 280 -7.30 13.80 21.81
C THR A 280 -6.56 13.62 23.13
N MET A 281 -6.18 14.72 23.78
CA MET A 281 -5.54 14.65 25.09
C MET A 281 -6.48 13.99 26.09
N GLY A 282 -6.05 12.85 26.62
CA GLY A 282 -6.77 12.11 27.64
C GLY A 282 -6.56 12.68 29.04
N ASP A 283 -7.31 12.16 30.01
CA ASP A 283 -6.95 12.34 31.41
C ASP A 283 -5.87 11.31 31.77
N ALA A 284 -4.61 11.72 31.64
CA ALA A 284 -3.48 10.83 31.84
C ALA A 284 -3.25 10.43 33.31
N ASN A 285 -4.08 10.91 34.26
CA ASN A 285 -3.91 10.74 35.70
C ASN A 285 -2.50 11.13 36.19
N VAL A 286 -1.94 12.18 35.59
CA VAL A 286 -0.62 12.72 35.92
C VAL A 286 -0.78 13.92 36.85
N ALA A 287 0.18 14.10 37.76
CA ALA A 287 0.18 15.23 38.70
C ALA A 287 0.29 16.60 38.00
N ASN A 288 0.80 16.63 36.76
CA ASN A 288 0.92 17.82 35.94
C ASN A 288 0.12 17.65 34.64
N LEU A 289 -0.96 18.42 34.49
CA LEU A 289 -1.81 18.42 33.31
C LEU A 289 -1.11 18.97 32.05
N ASN A 290 0.08 19.57 32.19
CA ASN A 290 0.95 19.92 31.07
C ASN A 290 1.78 18.69 30.66
N PHE A 291 1.21 17.83 29.81
CA PHE A 291 1.90 16.71 29.20
C PHE A 291 1.76 16.73 27.68
N ASN A 292 2.60 15.98 26.97
CA ASN A 292 2.49 15.77 25.54
C ASN A 292 1.93 14.38 25.25
N ILE A 293 1.06 14.27 24.25
CA ILE A 293 0.78 12.98 23.61
C ILE A 293 1.96 12.67 22.70
N THR A 294 2.64 11.54 22.92
CA THR A 294 3.88 11.20 22.23
C THR A 294 3.77 9.85 21.55
N TRP A 295 4.02 9.80 20.25
CA TRP A 295 4.20 8.56 19.50
C TRP A 295 5.69 8.36 19.21
N VAL A 296 6.16 7.13 19.39
CA VAL A 296 7.56 6.73 19.15
C VAL A 296 7.59 5.74 18.01
N LEU A 297 8.18 6.16 16.89
CA LEU A 297 8.29 5.37 15.66
C LEU A 297 9.77 5.07 15.37
N PRO A 298 10.26 3.84 15.62
CA PRO A 298 11.63 3.47 15.30
C PRO A 298 11.90 3.56 13.79
N VAL A 299 13.00 4.18 13.39
CA VAL A 299 13.36 4.37 11.97
C VAL A 299 14.84 4.11 11.75
N ASP A 300 15.26 3.90 10.50
CA ASP A 300 16.67 3.83 10.13
C ASP A 300 17.28 5.25 10.16
N PRO A 301 18.30 5.51 10.99
CA PRO A 301 18.87 6.86 11.17
C PRO A 301 19.64 7.38 9.93
N ASN A 302 19.88 6.54 8.92
CA ASN A 302 20.62 6.93 7.73
C ASN A 302 19.77 7.62 6.64
N TYR A 303 18.46 7.81 6.88
CA TYR A 303 17.53 8.41 5.95
C TYR A 303 16.84 9.66 6.51
N PHE A 304 16.33 10.49 5.60
CA PHE A 304 15.42 11.59 5.94
C PHE A 304 13.98 11.11 5.88
N TYR A 305 13.15 11.61 6.80
CA TYR A 305 11.73 11.28 6.95
C TYR A 305 10.88 12.55 6.95
#